data_AF-A0A2I0SE92-F1
#
_entry.id   AF-A0A2I0SE92-F1
#
_cell.length_a   1.000
_cell.length_b   1.000
_cell.length_c   1.000
_cell.angle_alpha   90.00
_cell.angle_beta   90.00
_cell.angle_gamma   90.00
#
_symmetry.space_group_name_H-M   'P 1'
#
loop_
_entity.id
_entity.type
_entity.pdbx_description
1 polymer ?
#
loop_
_entity_poly.entity_id
_entity_poly.type
_entity_poly.pdbx_seq_one_letter_code
_entity_poly.pdbx_strand_id
1 'polypeptide(L)'
;MRTHSIRTAFTVLAAAALAAVTGTASATPAASHPAKQRQTPPVLVDCLWHPDVRPAEFILACGDGNSRLVSLHWSHWNQNSAVARGVNMVNDCKPYCAAGKFHAYPVVVALDHPQPWKKKPQLQHYTRMTLIYTHDHPDGYAQKVSYPLWD
;
A
#
# COMPACT_ATOMS: atom_id res chain seq x y z
N MET A 1 -80.51 12.85 49.16
CA MET A 1 -81.53 13.90 48.98
C MET A 1 -81.06 14.85 47.88
N ARG A 2 -81.97 15.18 46.96
CA ARG A 2 -81.96 16.31 46.01
C ARG A 2 -80.94 16.31 44.85
N THR A 3 -81.43 15.73 43.75
CA THR A 3 -81.52 16.33 42.40
C THR A 3 -81.34 17.85 42.31
N HIS A 4 -80.77 18.34 41.20
CA HIS A 4 -81.42 19.32 40.31
C HIS A 4 -80.74 19.39 38.92
N SER A 5 -81.59 19.66 37.94
CA SER A 5 -81.41 19.56 36.50
C SER A 5 -81.24 20.95 35.85
N ILE A 6 -80.51 21.00 34.73
CA ILE A 6 -80.82 21.72 33.47
C ILE A 6 -80.80 23.28 33.46
N ARG A 7 -80.00 23.90 32.55
CA ARG A 7 -80.39 24.64 31.29
C ARG A 7 -79.50 25.85 30.94
N THR A 8 -79.25 25.99 29.63
CA THR A 8 -78.95 27.21 28.81
C THR A 8 -77.60 27.92 29.04
N ALA A 9 -76.62 27.78 28.13
CA ALA A 9 -76.45 28.47 26.84
C ALA A 9 -75.97 29.92 27.00
N PHE A 10 -74.81 30.27 26.44
CA PHE A 10 -74.60 31.44 25.56
C PHE A 10 -73.17 31.37 24.97
N THR A 11 -73.15 31.50 23.65
CA THR A 11 -72.04 31.70 22.72
C THR A 11 -71.14 32.89 23.11
N VAL A 12 -69.85 32.85 22.76
CA VAL A 12 -69.26 33.70 21.71
C VAL A 12 -67.74 33.47 21.59
N LEU A 13 -67.36 33.29 20.33
CA LEU A 13 -66.06 33.27 19.69
C LEU A 13 -65.02 34.29 20.24
N ALA A 14 -63.79 33.84 20.45
CA ALA A 14 -62.60 34.62 20.11
C ALA A 14 -61.39 33.68 19.95
N ALA A 15 -60.95 33.54 18.69
CA ALA A 15 -59.79 32.78 18.29
C ALA A 15 -58.50 33.44 18.80
N ALA A 16 -57.59 32.63 19.33
CA ALA A 16 -56.16 32.91 19.29
C ALA A 16 -55.45 31.61 18.94
N ALA A 17 -55.20 31.43 17.64
CA ALA A 17 -54.41 30.34 17.12
C ALA A 17 -52.96 30.49 17.59
N LEU A 18 -52.52 29.67 18.55
CA LEU A 18 -51.11 29.37 18.71
C LEU A 18 -50.77 28.26 17.73
N ALA A 19 -50.25 28.65 16.57
CA ALA A 19 -49.59 27.72 15.66
C ALA A 19 -48.33 27.19 16.36
N ALA A 20 -48.45 26.01 16.98
CA ALA A 20 -47.28 25.23 17.37
C ALA A 20 -46.60 24.76 16.07
N VAL A 21 -45.48 25.41 15.72
CA VAL A 21 -44.60 24.93 14.67
C VAL A 21 -43.99 23.63 15.16
N THR A 22 -44.55 22.50 14.74
CA THR A 22 -43.89 21.20 14.84
C THR A 22 -42.71 21.24 13.88
N GLY A 23 -41.53 21.61 14.39
CA GLY A 23 -40.29 21.45 13.67
C GLY A 23 -40.01 19.97 13.45
N THR A 24 -40.30 19.45 12.27
CA THR A 24 -39.77 18.16 11.83
C THR A 24 -38.26 18.31 11.71
N ALA A 25 -37.52 17.87 12.73
CA ALA A 25 -36.08 17.74 12.67
C ALA A 25 -35.74 16.68 11.62
N SER A 26 -35.40 17.12 10.41
CA SER A 26 -34.85 16.26 9.37
C SER A 26 -33.45 15.83 9.79
N ALA A 27 -33.35 14.71 10.52
CA ALA A 27 -32.08 14.04 10.76
C ALA A 27 -31.56 13.52 9.41
N THR A 28 -30.61 14.24 8.82
CA THR A 28 -29.90 13.77 7.64
C THR A 28 -29.09 12.55 8.05
N PRO A 29 -29.21 11.39 7.38
CA PRO A 29 -28.33 10.26 7.66
C PRO A 29 -26.90 10.72 7.39
N ALA A 30 -26.04 10.66 8.41
CA ALA A 30 -24.61 10.83 8.19
C ALA A 30 -24.18 9.72 7.22
N ALA A 31 -23.73 10.11 6.02
CA ALA A 31 -23.22 9.17 5.05
C ALA A 31 -22.06 8.38 5.69
N SER A 32 -22.30 7.09 5.93
CA SER A 32 -21.27 6.15 6.34
C SER A 32 -20.35 5.94 5.15
N HIS A 33 -19.25 6.70 5.10
CA HIS A 33 -18.18 6.40 4.17
C HIS A 33 -17.68 4.98 4.47
N PRO A 34 -17.67 4.06 3.49
CA PRO A 34 -17.04 2.77 3.71
C PRO A 34 -15.59 3.04 4.06
N ALA A 35 -15.14 2.57 5.22
CA ALA A 35 -13.73 2.60 5.55
C ALA A 35 -13.00 1.85 4.44
N LYS A 36 -12.20 2.56 3.62
CA LYS A 36 -11.31 1.89 2.67
C LYS A 36 -10.44 0.96 3.49
N GLN A 37 -10.66 -0.35 3.38
CA GLN A 37 -9.78 -1.35 3.97
C GLN A 37 -8.37 -1.01 3.51
N ARG A 38 -7.49 -0.71 4.47
CA ARG A 38 -6.10 -0.40 4.20
C ARG A 38 -5.46 -1.70 3.71
N GLN A 39 -5.40 -1.86 2.39
CA GLN A 39 -4.84 -3.06 1.80
C GLN A 39 -3.34 -3.10 2.12
N THR A 40 -2.89 -4.20 2.70
CA THR A 40 -1.47 -4.44 2.99
C THR A 40 -0.71 -4.40 1.67
N PRO A 41 0.34 -3.58 1.53
CA PRO A 41 1.11 -3.53 0.30
C PRO A 41 1.78 -4.89 0.04
N PRO A 42 2.02 -5.26 -1.23
CA PRO A 42 2.85 -6.42 -1.56
C PRO A 42 4.22 -6.29 -0.92
N VAL A 43 4.79 -7.41 -0.51
CA VAL A 43 6.13 -7.47 0.09
C VAL A 43 7.18 -7.80 -0.96
N LEU A 44 8.44 -7.49 -0.66
CA LEU A 44 9.58 -8.11 -1.32
C LEU A 44 10.08 -9.24 -0.42
N VAL A 45 10.24 -10.44 -0.96
CA VAL A 45 10.66 -11.62 -0.19
C VAL A 45 12.15 -11.83 -0.41
N ASP A 46 12.92 -11.94 0.67
CA ASP A 46 14.37 -12.17 0.59
C ASP A 46 14.73 -13.65 0.34
N CYS A 47 16.02 -13.92 0.15
CA CYS A 47 16.57 -15.26 -0.11
C CYS A 47 16.26 -16.28 1.01
N LEU A 48 15.96 -15.78 2.21
CA LEU A 48 15.66 -16.57 3.41
C LEU A 48 14.15 -16.69 3.66
N TRP A 49 13.32 -16.24 2.71
CA TRP A 49 11.85 -16.24 2.80
C TRP A 49 11.29 -15.28 3.85
N HIS A 50 12.03 -14.24 4.21
CA HIS A 50 11.51 -13.14 5.02
C HIS A 50 10.84 -12.09 4.12
N PRO A 51 9.58 -11.75 4.39
CA PRO A 51 8.91 -10.66 3.70
C PRO A 51 9.29 -9.31 4.31
N ASP A 52 9.60 -8.33 3.48
CA ASP A 52 9.83 -6.95 3.90
C ASP A 52 9.17 -5.92 2.97
N VAL A 53 8.80 -4.77 3.53
CA VAL A 53 8.23 -3.64 2.80
C VAL A 53 9.23 -2.51 2.82
N ARG A 54 9.67 -2.11 1.62
CA ARG A 54 10.67 -1.05 1.42
C ARG A 54 12.02 -1.33 2.10
N PRO A 55 12.63 -2.51 1.88
CA PRO A 55 13.95 -2.79 2.44
C PRO A 55 14.98 -1.79 1.90
N ALA A 56 15.97 -1.45 2.73
CA ALA A 56 17.09 -0.60 2.32
C ALA A 56 18.16 -1.38 1.51
N GLU A 57 18.15 -2.71 1.60
CA GLU A 57 19.10 -3.61 0.96
C GLU A 57 18.41 -4.87 0.43
N PHE A 58 18.96 -5.50 -0.60
CA PHE A 58 18.41 -6.75 -1.14
C PHE A 58 19.49 -7.56 -1.87
N ILE A 59 19.61 -8.85 -1.57
CA ILE A 59 20.56 -9.74 -2.24
C ILE A 59 19.92 -10.28 -3.53
N LEU A 60 20.54 -10.01 -4.68
CA LEU A 60 20.10 -10.52 -5.97
C LEU A 60 20.65 -11.92 -6.24
N ALA A 61 21.93 -12.14 -5.89
CA ALA A 61 22.61 -13.41 -6.09
C ALA A 61 22.60 -14.23 -4.79
N CYS A 62 21.50 -14.92 -4.49
CA CYS A 62 21.33 -15.63 -3.22
C CYS A 62 22.39 -16.70 -2.92
N GLY A 63 22.97 -17.32 -3.96
CA GLY A 63 23.92 -18.43 -3.79
C GLY A 63 25.32 -17.99 -3.36
N ASP A 64 25.78 -16.81 -3.79
CA ASP A 64 27.17 -16.38 -3.63
C ASP A 64 27.34 -14.93 -3.14
N GLY A 65 26.26 -14.14 -3.10
CA GLY A 65 26.28 -12.74 -2.64
C GLY A 65 27.00 -11.77 -3.58
N ASN A 66 27.34 -12.18 -4.80
CA ASN A 66 28.15 -11.37 -5.72
C ASN A 66 27.39 -10.23 -6.40
N SER A 67 26.09 -10.10 -6.15
CA SER A 67 25.25 -8.98 -6.58
C SER A 67 24.25 -8.64 -5.48
N ARG A 68 24.32 -7.40 -4.97
CA ARG A 68 23.44 -6.89 -3.91
C ARG A 68 23.06 -5.45 -4.16
N LEU A 69 21.79 -5.14 -3.92
CA LEU A 69 21.27 -3.78 -3.86
C LEU A 69 21.49 -3.21 -2.47
N VAL A 70 21.97 -1.97 -2.41
CA VAL A 70 22.17 -1.21 -1.18
C VAL A 70 21.66 0.22 -1.36
N SER A 71 21.45 0.91 -0.22
CA SER A 71 20.98 2.31 -0.21
C SER A 71 19.69 2.52 -1.01
N LEU A 72 18.73 1.59 -0.87
CA LEU A 72 17.45 1.67 -1.56
C LEU A 72 16.56 2.74 -0.90
N HIS A 73 16.26 3.78 -1.67
CA HIS A 73 15.34 4.84 -1.30
C HIS A 73 14.08 4.75 -2.17
N TRP A 74 12.98 4.33 -1.55
CA TRP A 74 11.70 4.08 -2.22
C TRP A 74 10.91 5.37 -2.41
N SER A 75 10.66 5.76 -3.66
CA SER A 75 9.80 6.91 -4.00
C SER A 75 8.32 6.56 -3.96
N HIS A 76 7.97 5.32 -4.33
CA HIS A 76 6.61 4.81 -4.18
C HIS A 76 6.58 3.31 -3.94
N TRP A 77 5.50 2.85 -3.33
CA TRP A 77 5.21 1.45 -3.08
C TRP A 77 3.70 1.29 -2.91
N ASN A 78 3.05 0.56 -3.81
CA ASN A 78 1.59 0.38 -3.82
C ASN A 78 1.19 -1.04 -4.26
N GLN A 79 -0.10 -1.30 -4.47
CA GLN A 79 -0.58 -2.64 -4.78
C GLN A 79 -0.06 -3.22 -6.10
N ASN A 80 0.41 -2.39 -7.04
CA ASN A 80 0.77 -2.80 -8.38
C ASN A 80 2.28 -2.72 -8.64
N SER A 81 2.96 -1.73 -8.06
CA SER A 81 4.39 -1.52 -8.25
C SER A 81 5.06 -0.77 -7.11
N ALA A 82 6.39 -0.89 -7.08
CA ALA A 82 7.25 -0.07 -6.24
C ALA A 82 8.47 0.40 -7.05
N VAL A 83 8.98 1.60 -6.74
CA VAL A 83 10.21 2.12 -7.35
C VAL A 83 11.14 2.70 -6.30
N ALA A 84 12.42 2.39 -6.44
CA ALA A 84 13.50 2.94 -5.65
C ALA A 84 14.66 3.43 -6.52
N ARG A 85 15.45 4.34 -5.96
CA ARG A 85 16.83 4.57 -6.38
C ARG A 85 17.76 3.88 -5.40
N GLY A 86 18.90 3.39 -5.88
CA GLY A 86 19.93 2.83 -5.03
C GLY A 86 21.18 2.48 -5.81
N VAL A 87 21.97 1.56 -5.26
CA VAL A 87 23.24 1.11 -5.86
C VAL A 87 23.23 -0.40 -5.94
N ASN A 88 23.57 -0.94 -7.11
CA ASN A 88 23.91 -2.35 -7.25
C ASN A 88 25.42 -2.53 -7.04
N MET A 89 25.80 -3.26 -6.00
CA MET A 89 27.17 -3.67 -5.73
C MET A 89 27.42 -5.02 -6.40
N VAL A 90 28.24 -5.04 -7.44
CA VAL A 90 28.53 -6.25 -8.23
C VAL A 90 30.01 -6.60 -8.13
N ASN A 91 30.31 -7.84 -7.77
CA ASN A 91 31.66 -8.37 -7.76
C ASN A 91 32.13 -8.62 -9.21
N ASP A 92 33.30 -8.13 -9.59
CA ASP A 92 33.87 -8.40 -10.92
C ASP A 92 34.33 -9.85 -11.11
N CYS A 93 34.49 -10.60 -10.01
CA CYS A 93 34.96 -11.97 -10.01
C CYS A 93 36.28 -12.21 -10.78
N LYS A 94 37.18 -11.23 -10.80
CA LYS A 94 38.49 -11.36 -11.47
C LYS A 94 39.62 -11.58 -10.45
N PRO A 95 40.42 -12.67 -10.55
CA PRO A 95 40.32 -13.80 -11.48
C PRO A 95 39.26 -14.86 -11.10
N TYR A 96 38.77 -14.82 -9.86
CA TYR A 96 37.63 -15.63 -9.39
C TYR A 96 36.89 -14.85 -8.30
N CYS A 97 35.64 -15.20 -8.00
CA CYS A 97 34.76 -14.39 -7.15
C CYS A 97 35.29 -14.10 -5.74
N ALA A 98 35.94 -15.05 -5.08
CA ALA A 98 36.51 -14.82 -3.75
C ALA A 98 37.71 -13.86 -3.73
N ALA A 99 38.36 -13.61 -4.87
CA ALA A 99 39.45 -12.63 -5.00
C ALA A 99 39.04 -11.34 -5.73
N GLY A 100 37.81 -11.28 -6.23
CA GLY A 100 37.32 -10.15 -7.00
C GLY A 100 37.03 -8.91 -6.16
N LYS A 101 36.60 -7.84 -6.83
CA LYS A 101 36.26 -6.56 -6.20
C LYS A 101 34.81 -6.18 -6.49
N PHE A 102 34.15 -5.63 -5.49
CA PHE A 102 32.83 -5.04 -5.67
C PHE A 102 32.95 -3.65 -6.28
N HIS A 103 32.14 -3.41 -7.31
CA HIS A 103 31.99 -2.13 -7.98
C HIS A 103 30.57 -1.62 -7.78
N ALA A 104 30.41 -0.31 -7.66
CA ALA A 104 29.16 0.36 -7.37
C ALA A 104 28.52 0.89 -8.66
N TYR A 105 27.28 0.48 -8.93
CA TYR A 105 26.52 0.91 -10.10
C TYR A 105 25.19 1.54 -9.68
N PRO A 106 24.99 2.85 -9.90
CA PRO A 106 23.72 3.51 -9.60
C PRO A 106 22.56 2.93 -10.43
N VAL A 107 21.46 2.60 -9.75
CA VAL A 107 20.29 1.98 -10.36
C VAL A 107 18.98 2.64 -9.94
N VAL A 108 18.01 2.59 -10.85
CA VAL A 108 16.58 2.63 -10.52
C VAL A 108 16.08 1.18 -10.46
N VAL A 109 15.44 0.83 -9.36
CA VAL A 109 14.81 -0.48 -9.14
C VAL A 109 13.30 -0.33 -9.30
N ALA A 110 12.69 -1.19 -10.11
CA ALA A 110 11.24 -1.28 -10.26
C ALA A 110 10.76 -2.69 -9.90
N LEU A 111 9.75 -2.77 -9.04
CA LEU A 111 9.05 -4.00 -8.69
C LEU A 111 7.66 -3.98 -9.29
N ASP A 112 7.22 -5.10 -9.85
CA ASP A 112 5.87 -5.27 -10.39
C ASP A 112 5.41 -6.75 -10.37
N HIS A 113 4.28 -7.03 -11.02
CA HIS A 113 3.63 -8.34 -11.06
C HIS A 113 3.33 -8.89 -9.66
N PRO A 114 2.51 -8.18 -8.85
CA PRO A 114 2.08 -8.70 -7.57
C PRO A 114 1.29 -10.00 -7.75
N GLN A 115 1.58 -11.00 -6.92
CA GLN A 115 0.86 -12.28 -6.86
C GLN A 115 0.70 -12.72 -5.39
N PRO A 116 -0.26 -13.60 -5.07
CA PRO A 116 -0.26 -14.28 -3.77
C PRO A 116 1.03 -15.09 -3.60
N TRP A 117 1.73 -14.88 -2.48
CA TRP A 117 2.94 -15.63 -2.21
C TRP A 117 2.61 -17.07 -1.80
N LYS A 118 3.15 -18.08 -2.50
CA LYS A 118 2.81 -19.49 -2.27
C LYS A 118 2.98 -19.94 -0.82
N LYS A 119 4.05 -19.49 -0.13
CA LYS A 119 4.32 -19.93 1.25
C LYS A 119 3.43 -19.24 2.28
N LYS A 120 2.91 -18.05 1.97
CA LYS A 120 1.95 -17.30 2.82
C LYS A 120 0.90 -16.62 1.94
N PRO A 121 -0.12 -17.36 1.46
CA PRO A 121 -1.08 -16.86 0.45
C PRO A 121 -1.91 -15.63 0.89
N GLN A 122 -1.95 -15.34 2.20
CA GLN A 122 -2.53 -14.13 2.76
C GLN A 122 -1.72 -12.86 2.47
N LEU A 123 -0.47 -12.99 1.99
CA LEU A 123 0.39 -11.89 1.56
C LEU A 123 0.50 -11.87 0.04
N GLN A 124 0.50 -10.66 -0.53
CA GLN A 124 0.96 -10.43 -1.89
C GLN A 124 2.47 -10.21 -1.87
N HIS A 125 3.17 -10.62 -2.92
CA HIS A 125 4.56 -10.25 -3.16
C HIS A 125 4.78 -9.79 -4.59
N TYR A 126 5.77 -8.94 -4.85
CA TYR A 126 6.19 -8.68 -6.22
C TYR A 126 6.97 -9.87 -6.76
N THR A 127 6.69 -10.27 -8.00
CA THR A 127 7.33 -11.44 -8.64
C THR A 127 8.36 -11.06 -9.69
N ARG A 128 8.55 -9.77 -9.96
CA ARG A 128 9.56 -9.30 -10.90
C ARG A 128 10.24 -8.04 -10.41
N MET A 129 11.56 -8.03 -10.55
CA MET A 129 12.40 -6.88 -10.29
C MET A 129 13.11 -6.47 -11.57
N THR A 130 13.12 -5.18 -11.87
CA THR A 130 13.88 -4.62 -12.99
C THR A 130 14.86 -3.59 -12.47
N LEU A 131 16.14 -3.76 -12.83
CA LEU A 131 17.19 -2.80 -12.59
C LEU A 131 17.41 -2.00 -13.88
N ILE A 132 17.47 -0.68 -13.73
CA ILE A 132 17.86 0.25 -14.79
C ILE A 132 19.12 0.96 -14.28
N TYR A 133 20.27 0.61 -14.83
CA TYR A 133 21.51 1.33 -14.58
C TYR A 133 21.37 2.75 -15.15
N THR A 134 21.73 3.78 -14.39
CA THR A 134 21.52 5.18 -14.82
C THR A 134 22.76 5.81 -15.44
N HIS A 135 23.92 5.18 -15.27
CA HIS A 135 25.21 5.58 -15.82
C HIS A 135 25.87 4.33 -16.40
N ASP A 136 27.09 4.01 -15.98
CA ASP A 136 27.76 2.76 -16.31
C ASP A 136 27.02 1.56 -15.71
N HIS A 137 27.32 0.39 -16.25
CA HIS A 137 26.77 -0.90 -15.82
C HIS A 137 27.88 -1.96 -15.82
N PRO A 138 27.70 -3.09 -15.12
CA PRO A 138 28.69 -4.16 -15.13
C PRO A 138 28.94 -4.69 -16.55
N ASP A 139 30.17 -5.15 -16.80
CA ASP A 139 30.55 -5.82 -18.05
C ASP A 139 29.58 -6.97 -18.36
N GLY A 140 29.07 -7.03 -19.59
CA GLY A 140 28.16 -8.08 -20.04
C GLY A 140 26.70 -7.94 -19.58
N TYR A 141 26.36 -6.91 -18.80
CA TYR A 141 24.98 -6.58 -18.45
C TYR A 141 24.41 -5.60 -19.48
N ALA A 142 23.10 -5.65 -19.71
CA ALA A 142 22.41 -4.58 -20.41
C ALA A 142 22.13 -3.40 -19.46
N GLN A 143 21.89 -2.20 -20.02
CA GLN A 143 21.47 -1.04 -19.24
C GLN A 143 20.21 -1.31 -18.39
N LYS A 144 19.32 -2.17 -18.90
CA LYS A 144 18.09 -2.61 -18.23
C LYS A 144 18.09 -4.13 -18.11
N VAL A 145 17.96 -4.65 -16.90
CA VAL A 145 17.95 -6.09 -16.61
C VAL A 145 16.73 -6.41 -15.76
N SER A 146 15.99 -7.46 -16.14
CA SER A 146 14.83 -7.95 -15.39
C SER A 146 15.12 -9.33 -14.80
N TYR A 147 14.80 -9.49 -13.54
CA TYR A 147 14.91 -10.74 -12.78
C TYR A 147 13.52 -11.23 -12.39
N PRO A 148 13.16 -12.50 -12.68
CA PRO A 148 12.07 -13.13 -11.96
C PRO A 148 12.47 -13.27 -10.49
N LEU A 149 11.56 -12.89 -9.59
CA LEU A 149 11.71 -13.12 -8.16
C LEU A 149 11.12 -14.48 -7.81
N TRP A 150 11.66 -15.10 -6.77
CA TRP A 150 11.24 -16.41 -6.31
C TRP A 150 9.87 -16.37 -5.63
N ASP A 151 9.27 -17.55 -5.54
CA ASP A 151 7.94 -17.79 -4.96
C ASP A 151 7.90 -19.09 -4.15
#